data_AF-A0A965B1N7-F1
#
_entry.id   AF-A0A965B1N7-F1
#
_cell.length_a   1.000
_cell.length_b   1.000
_cell.length_c   1.000
_cell.angle_alpha   90.00
_cell.angle_beta   90.00
_cell.angle_gamma   90.00
#
_symmetry.space_group_name_H-M   'P 1'
#
loop_
_entity.id
_entity.type
_entity.pdbx_description
1 polymer ?
#
loop_
_entity_poly.entity_id
_entity_poly.type
_entity_poly.pdbx_seq_one_letter_code
_entity_poly.pdbx_strand_id
1 'polypeptide(L)' 'LSTSISERVDRGELAIVGATYRLAEGRVEPLAHLGDIDE' A
#
# COMPACT_ATOMS: atom_id res chain seq x y z
N LEU A 1 -12.05 -6.65 15.70
CA LEU A 1 -11.41 -6.79 14.38
C LEU A 1 -11.37 -5.38 13.78
N SER A 2 -10.20 -4.87 13.39
CA SER A 2 -10.07 -3.48 12.91
C SER A 2 -10.77 -3.34 11.55
N THR A 3 -12.05 -2.98 11.55
CA THR A 3 -12.84 -2.87 10.31
C THR A 3 -12.57 -1.57 9.56
N SER A 4 -12.04 -0.54 10.24
CA SER A 4 -11.84 0.79 9.65
C SER A 4 -10.93 0.79 8.41
N ILE A 5 -9.88 -0.03 8.40
CA ILE A 5 -8.92 -0.05 7.28
C ILE A 5 -9.52 -0.79 6.08
N SER A 6 -10.02 -2.01 6.29
CA SER A 6 -10.60 -2.81 5.20
C SER A 6 -11.82 -2.12 4.57
N GLU A 7 -12.72 -1.55 5.37
CA GLU A 7 -13.88 -0.80 4.85
C GLU A 7 -13.46 0.39 3.97
N ARG A 8 -12.38 1.09 4.32
CA ARG A 8 -11.90 2.24 3.55
C ARG A 8 -11.19 1.81 2.26
N VAL A 9 -10.51 0.67 2.27
CA VAL A 9 -9.94 0.07 1.05
C VAL A 9 -11.06 -0.36 0.12
N ASP A 10 -12.09 -1.03 0.64
CA ASP A 10 -13.24 -1.49 -0.15
C ASP A 10 -14.05 -0.32 -0.74
N ARG A 11 -14.13 0.83 -0.04
CA ARG A 11 -14.74 2.07 -0.55
C ARG A 11 -13.86 2.85 -1.52
N GLY A 12 -12.62 2.42 -1.78
CA GLY A 12 -11.68 3.15 -2.63
C GLY A 12 -11.17 4.46 -2.02
N GLU A 13 -11.33 4.66 -0.72
CA GLU A 13 -10.90 5.86 0.03
C GLU A 13 -9.48 5.73 0.59
N LEU A 14 -8.91 4.53 0.52
CA LEU A 14 -7.59 4.19 1.04
C LEU A 14 -6.95 3.12 0.15
N ALA A 15 -5.65 3.27 -0.09
CA ALA A 15 -4.82 2.21 -0.63
C ALA A 15 -3.73 1.80 0.38
N ILE A 16 -3.29 0.56 0.30
CA ILE A 16 -2.17 0.03 1.10
C ILE A 16 -1.08 -0.42 0.13
N VAL A 17 0.14 0.06 0.33
CA VAL A 17 1.30 -0.34 -0.47
C VAL A 17 2.28 -1.09 0.41
N GLY A 18 2.62 -2.31 0.02
CA GLY A 18 3.77 -3.04 0.54
C GLY A 18 5.00 -2.70 -0.29
N ALA A 19 6.08 -2.28 0.37
CA ALA A 19 7.32 -1.93 -0.30
C ALA A 19 8.55 -2.38 0.50
N THR A 20 9.65 -2.63 -0.21
CA THR A 20 10.94 -2.99 0.38
C THR A 20 11.91 -1.83 0.24
N TYR A 21 12.66 -1.52 1.30
CA TYR A 21 13.73 -0.54 1.24
C TYR A 21 15.08 -1.21 0.93
N ARG A 22 15.70 -0.83 -0.19
CA ARG A 22 17.05 -1.26 -0.55
C ARG A 22 18.08 -0.34 0.10
N LEU A 23 18.63 -0.76 1.24
CA LEU A 23 19.61 0.01 2.02
C LEU A 23 20.84 0.46 1.20
N ALA A 24 21.34 -0.40 0.31
CA ALA A 24 22.51 -0.11 -0.51
C ALA A 24 22.27 1.02 -1.52
N GLU A 25 21.04 1.17 -1.99
CA GLU A 25 20.67 2.13 -3.04
C GLU A 25 19.91 3.33 -2.49
N GLY A 26 19.45 3.25 -1.23
CA GLY A 26 18.61 4.25 -0.60
C GLY A 26 17.22 4.38 -1.23
N ARG A 27 16.74 3.34 -1.92
CA ARG A 27 15.49 3.37 -2.71
C ARG A 27 14.41 2.47 -2.12
N VAL A 28 13.16 2.88 -2.28
CA VAL A 28 11.97 2.08 -1.99
C VAL A 28 11.53 1.40 -3.27
N GLU A 29 11.28 0.11 -3.23
CA GLU A 29 10.73 -0.68 -4.34
C GLU A 29 9.33 -1.18 -3.97
N PRO A 30 8.30 -0.86 -4.77
CA PRO A 30 6.96 -1.41 -4.56
C PRO A 30 6.97 -2.92 -4.78
N LEU A 31 6.25 -3.64 -3.93
CA LEU A 31 6.10 -5.11 -4.01
C LEU A 31 4.67 -5.49 -4.38
N ALA A 32 3.69 -4.87 -3.72
CA ALA A 32 2.27 -5.12 -3.93
C ALA A 32 1.46 -3.92 -3.44
N HIS A 33 0.24 -3.77 -3.94
CA HIS A 33 -0.73 -2.82 -3.41
C HIS A 33 -2.14 -3.43 -3.31
N LEU A 34 -2.94 -2.87 -2.41
CA LEU A 34 -4.38 -3.09 -2.29
C LEU A 34 -5.08 -1.74 -2.44
N GLY A 35 -6.03 -1.66 -3.37
CA GLY A 35 -6.60 -0.39 -3.81
C GLY A 35 -5.84 0.23 -4.97
N ASP A 36 -6.37 1.32 -5.50
CA ASP A 36 -5.79 2.06 -6.63
C ASP A 36 -4.71 3.04 -6.16
N ILE A 37 -3.60 3.10 -6.88
CA ILE A 37 -2.46 3.98 -6.61
C ILE A 37 -2.00 4.75 -7.85
N ASP A 38 -2.84 4.82 -8.88
CA ASP A 38 -2.58 5.54 -10.14
C ASP A 38 -1.34 5.02 -10.92
N GLU A 39 -1.05 3.71 -10.88
CA GLU A 39 0.04 3.09 -11.68
C GLU A 39 -0.27 3.01 -13.18
#